data_AF-M6A6T1-F1
#
_entry.id   AF-M6A6T1-F1
#
_cell.length_a   1.000
_cell.length_b   1.000
_cell.length_c   1.000
_cell.angle_alpha   90.00
_cell.angle_beta   90.00
_cell.angle_gamma   90.00
#
_symmetry.space_group_name_H-M   'P 1'
#
loop_
_entity.id
_entity.type
_entity.pdbx_description
1 polymer ?
#
loop_
_entity_poly.entity_id
_entity_poly.type
_entity_poly.pdbx_seq_one_letter_code
_entity_poly.pdbx_strand_id
1 'polypeptide(L)' 'METEFTYDELRELSYLVWNKKTKLREQADGYTRSKAICDDAIFKKLAERTEGEFELFKNLESKLEKMKHSVLI' A
#
# COMPACT_ATOMS: atom_id res chain seq x y z
N MET A 1 -21.64 -5.06 15.36
CA MET A 1 -20.52 -5.90 15.81
C MET A 1 -19.26 -5.16 15.43
N GLU A 2 -18.61 -4.50 16.39
CA GLU A 2 -17.22 -4.13 16.22
C GLU A 2 -16.45 -5.46 16.25
N THR A 3 -15.87 -5.85 15.12
CA THR A 3 -14.95 -6.98 15.10
C THR A 3 -13.67 -6.52 15.78
N GLU A 4 -13.50 -6.91 17.04
CA GLU A 4 -12.25 -6.74 17.76
C GLU A 4 -11.20 -7.65 17.12
N PHE A 5 -10.27 -7.06 16.38
CA PHE A 5 -9.10 -7.78 15.90
C PHE A 5 -8.13 -7.98 17.06
N THR A 6 -7.56 -9.18 17.17
CA THR A 6 -6.45 -9.45 18.07
C THR A 6 -5.17 -8.75 17.59
N TYR A 7 -4.18 -8.60 18.48
CA TYR A 7 -2.90 -8.02 18.11
C TYR A 7 -2.20 -8.83 17.00
N ASP A 8 -2.27 -10.16 17.06
CA ASP A 8 -1.66 -11.05 16.06
C ASP A 8 -2.35 -10.91 14.69
N GLU A 9 -3.68 -10.85 14.64
CA GLU A 9 -4.43 -10.59 13.40
C GLU A 9 -4.06 -9.22 12.81
N LEU A 10 -3.92 -8.18 13.64
CA LEU A 10 -3.49 -6.85 13.18
C LEU A 10 -2.05 -6.84 12.67
N ARG A 11 -1.17 -7.63 13.27
CA ARG A 11 0.21 -7.83 12.82
C ARG A 11 0.24 -8.54 11.47
N GLU A 12 -0.57 -9.58 11.28
CA GLU A 12 -0.70 -10.27 9.98
C GLU A 12 -1.26 -9.34 8.91
N LEU A 13 -2.30 -8.56 9.22
CA LEU A 13 -2.86 -7.55 8.32
C LEU A 13 -1.82 -6.48 7.95
N SER A 14 -1.00 -6.04 8.90
CA SER A 14 0.10 -5.10 8.65
C SER A 14 1.12 -5.69 7.66
N TYR A 15 1.47 -6.97 7.83
CA TYR A 15 2.36 -7.66 6.92
C TYR A 15 1.78 -7.80 5.50
N LEU A 16 0.49 -8.13 5.39
CA LEU A 16 -0.20 -8.21 4.09
C LEU A 16 -0.25 -6.86 3.38
N VAL A 17 -0.55 -5.79 4.11
CA VAL A 17 -0.54 -4.41 3.62
C VAL A 17 0.85 -4.02 3.11
N TRP A 18 1.88 -4.28 3.91
CA TRP A 18 3.27 -4.00 3.54
C TRP A 18 3.72 -4.76 2.29
N ASN A 19 3.39 -6.05 2.19
CA ASN A 19 3.73 -6.88 1.03
C ASN A 19 3.04 -6.36 -0.25
N LYS A 20 1.75 -6.01 -0.18
CA LYS A 20 1.04 -5.42 -1.33
C LYS A 20 1.62 -4.07 -1.76
N LYS A 21 1.94 -3.20 -0.79
CA LYS A 21 2.60 -1.91 -1.06
C LYS A 21 3.96 -2.08 -1.73
N THR A 22 4.73 -3.09 -1.33
CA THR A 22 6.03 -3.41 -1.93
C THR A 22 5.88 -3.83 -3.38
N LYS A 23 4.96 -4.75 -3.68
CA LYS A 23 4.66 -5.17 -5.06
C LYS A 23 4.18 -4.02 -5.94
N LEU A 24 3.37 -3.12 -5.37
CA LEU A 24 2.91 -1.93 -6.07
C LEU A 24 4.10 -1.01 -6.43
N ARG A 25 5.12 -0.91 -5.56
CA ARG A 25 6.36 -0.16 -5.84
C ARG A 25 7.09 -0.71 -7.04
N GLU A 26 7.30 -2.02 -7.06
CA GLU A 26 7.99 -2.70 -8.15
C GLU A 26 7.29 -2.49 -9.49
N GLN A 27 5.94 -2.49 -9.49
CA GLN A 27 5.15 -2.16 -10.67
C GLN A 27 5.31 -0.70 -11.10
N ALA A 28 5.27 0.24 -10.16
CA ALA A 28 5.49 1.67 -10.42
C ALA A 28 6.85 1.93 -11.07
N ASP A 29 7.90 1.28 -10.53
CA ASP A 29 9.26 1.36 -11.05
C ASP A 29 9.33 0.78 -12.47
N GLY A 30 8.59 -0.31 -12.71
CA GLY A 30 8.40 -0.89 -14.04
C GLY A 30 7.80 0.11 -15.04
N TYR A 31 6.69 0.76 -14.68
CA TYR A 31 6.03 1.75 -15.55
C TYR A 31 6.92 2.97 -15.80
N THR A 32 7.64 3.44 -14.78
CA THR A 32 8.56 4.57 -14.90
C THR A 32 9.71 4.27 -15.87
N ARG A 33 10.29 3.07 -15.78
CA ARG A 33 11.32 2.61 -16.74
C ARG A 33 10.75 2.51 -18.16
N SER A 34 9.57 1.92 -18.33
CA SER A 34 8.93 1.83 -19.65
C SER A 34 8.59 3.19 -20.24
N LYS A 35 8.10 4.14 -19.43
CA LYS A 35 7.87 5.53 -19.85
C LYS A 35 9.14 6.22 -20.32
N ALA A 36 10.25 6.02 -19.63
CA ALA A 36 11.53 6.61 -20.01
C ALA A 36 12.04 6.08 -21.37
N ILE A 37 11.66 4.86 -21.73
CA ILE A 37 12.03 4.22 -23.01
C ILE A 37 11.06 4.61 -24.13
N CYS A 38 9.76 4.63 -23.83
CA CYS A 38 8.68 5.02 -24.72
C CYS A 38 7.79 6.01 -23.97
N ASP A 39 7.82 7.30 -24.35
CA ASP A 39 7.01 8.37 -23.76
C ASP A 39 5.52 8.21 -24.10
N ASP A 40 4.93 7.14 -23.58
CA ASP A 40 3.55 6.72 -23.80
C ASP A 40 2.66 7.32 -22.70
N ALA A 41 1.60 8.00 -23.13
CA ALA A 41 0.58 8.56 -22.25
C ALA A 41 -0.07 7.49 -21.35
N ILE A 42 -0.09 6.22 -21.77
CA ILE A 42 -0.55 5.08 -20.97
C ILE A 42 0.34 4.89 -19.74
N PHE A 43 1.67 4.86 -19.90
CA PHE A 43 2.58 4.69 -18.76
C PHE A 43 2.53 5.88 -17.79
N LYS A 44 2.30 7.09 -18.30
CA LYS A 44 2.06 8.27 -17.43
C LYS A 44 0.81 8.08 -16.55
N LYS A 45 -0.31 7.68 -17.14
CA LYS A 45 -1.56 7.42 -16.37
C LYS A 45 -1.40 6.28 -15.37
N LEU A 46 -0.65 5.23 -15.74
CA LEU A 46 -0.35 4.12 -14.83
C LEU A 46 0.47 4.58 -13.63
N ALA A 47 1.53 5.37 -13.85
CA ALA A 47 2.35 5.92 -12.77
C ALA A 47 1.53 6.82 -11.82
N GLU A 48 0.70 7.73 -12.35
CA GLU A 48 -0.17 8.60 -11.56
C GLU A 48 -1.18 7.80 -10.72
N ARG A 49 -1.79 6.76 -11.29
CA ARG A 49 -2.70 5.87 -10.57
C ARG A 49 -1.97 5.13 -9.45
N THR A 50 -0.78 4.62 -9.73
CA THR A 50 0.02 3.89 -8.75
C THR A 50 0.39 4.78 -7.55
N GLU A 51 0.72 6.06 -7.77
CA GLU A 51 0.98 7.01 -6.69
C GLU A 51 -0.27 7.23 -5.80
N GLY A 52 -1.45 7.33 -6.40
CA GLY A 52 -2.71 7.41 -5.65
C GLY A 52 -2.98 6.17 -4.80
N GLU A 53 -2.73 4.97 -5.34
CA GLU A 53 -2.84 3.72 -4.60
C GLU A 53 -1.80 3.62 -3.46
N PHE A 54 -0.61 4.20 -3.64
CA PHE A 54 0.40 4.30 -2.58
C PHE A 54 -0.07 5.06 -1.34
N GLU A 55 -0.75 6.18 -1.55
CA GLU A 55 -1.26 7.01 -0.46
C GLU A 55 -2.35 6.29 0.35
N LEU A 56 -3.17 5.47 -0.32
CA LEU A 56 -4.15 4.60 0.35
C LEU A 56 -3.45 3.60 1.28
N PHE A 57 -2.34 3.00 0.84
CA PHE A 57 -1.57 2.08 1.67
C PHE A 57 -0.92 2.77 2.88
N LYS A 58 -0.41 4.01 2.74
CA LYS A 58 0.10 4.76 3.91
C LYS A 58 -1.00 5.02 4.95
N ASN A 59 -2.19 5.39 4.49
CA ASN A 59 -3.35 5.60 5.35
C ASN A 59 -3.77 4.29 6.05
N LEU A 60 -3.72 3.16 5.36
CA LEU A 60 -4.00 1.84 5.93
C LEU A 60 -2.97 1.43 6.99
N GLU A 61 -1.68 1.60 6.71
CA GLU A 61 -0.60 1.37 7.69
C GLU A 61 -0.81 2.20 8.95
N SER A 62 -1.13 3.50 8.80
CA SER A 62 -1.41 4.39 9.93
C SER A 62 -2.61 3.92 10.77
N LYS A 63 -3.70 3.48 10.13
CA LYS A 63 -4.88 2.95 10.81
C LYS A 63 -4.59 1.65 11.56
N LEU A 64 -3.86 0.72 10.93
CA LEU A 64 -3.46 -0.54 11.56
C LEU A 64 -2.54 -0.29 12.76
N GLU A 65 -1.64 0.69 12.67
CA GLU A 65 -0.78 1.06 13.80
C GLU A 65 -1.59 1.56 14.99
N LYS A 66 -2.59 2.43 14.75
CA LYS A 66 -3.50 2.91 15.80
C LYS A 66 -4.29 1.76 16.42
N MET A 67 -4.82 0.84 15.60
CA MET A 67 -5.56 -0.32 16.10
C MET A 67 -4.68 -1.22 16.97
N LYS A 68 -3.42 -1.48 16.57
CA LYS A 68 -2.49 -2.28 17.39
C LYS A 68 -2.22 -1.64 18.75
N HIS A 69 -2.03 -0.31 18.77
CA HIS A 69 -1.84 0.42 20.02
C HIS A 69 -3.08 0.34 20.91
N SER A 70 -4.29 0.36 20.33
CA SER A 70 -5.54 0.24 21.09
C SER A 70 -5.79 -1.16 21.67
N VAL A 71 -5.20 -2.21 21.10
CA VAL A 71 -5.33 -3.60 21.60
C VAL A 71 -4.32 -3.91 22.71
N LEU A 72 -3.23 -3.15 22.80
CA LEU A 72 -2.19 -3.33 23.82
C LEU A 72 -2.49 -2.59 25.15
N ILE A 73 -3.61 -1.87 25.24
CA ILE A 73 -4.08 -1.12 26.42
C ILE A 73 -5.22 -1.89 27.08
#